data_AF-A0A923TGM0-F1
#
_entry.id   AF-A0A923TGM0-F1
#
_cell.length_a   1.000
_cell.length_b   1.000
_cell.length_c   1.000
_cell.angle_alpha   90.00
_cell.angle_beta   90.00
_cell.angle_gamma   90.00
#
_symmetry.space_group_name_H-M   'P 1'
#
loop_
_entity.id
_entity.type
_entity.pdbx_description
1 polymer ?
#
loop_
_entity_poly.entity_id
_entity_poly.type
_entity_poly.pdbx_seq_one_letter_code
_entity_poly.pdbx_strand_id
1 'polypeptide(L)'
;NDGSAKVSFPAALPTVIAVGAVDENSKKADFSQYGPQLAIVAPGVAVLSTVPVGSGRETEVAVTADGQTLKLKSASVQGAKELGQVQNFDLAVAGLGKPEDFASLNVEGKYVLVSRGEIAFGEKAKNAMAAKAAGILFYNNAPGLIHAALTQDGSTMPIAVALIEQGAGEQLKAALQAGKGTQASIVTLKTDYTAFDGTSMATPHVAGVVALIKAANKNLKPSEVKAILQKTAGVLGPNTNNEYGAGLVNAEAAVNAALGK
;
A
#
# COMPACT_ATOMS: atom_id res chain seq x y z
N ASN A 1 0.69 14.24 0.17
CA ASN A 1 1.02 12.93 0.79
C ASN A 1 2.10 13.05 1.88
N ASP A 2 2.14 14.13 2.65
CA ASP A 2 3.12 14.30 3.75
C ASP A 2 2.48 14.20 5.15
N GLY A 3 1.19 13.84 5.21
CA GLY A 3 0.44 13.66 6.45
C GLY A 3 0.16 14.93 7.24
N SER A 4 0.50 16.13 6.72
CA SER A 4 0.35 17.38 7.45
C SER A 4 -1.10 17.90 7.47
N ALA A 5 -1.40 18.76 8.43
CA ALA A 5 -2.68 19.50 8.55
C ALA A 5 -2.81 20.64 7.52
N LYS A 6 -2.14 20.53 6.37
CA LYS A 6 -2.13 21.55 5.31
C LYS A 6 -2.40 20.90 3.97
N VAL A 7 -3.56 21.17 3.40
CA VAL A 7 -3.89 20.75 2.04
C VAL A 7 -3.00 21.48 1.03
N SER A 8 -2.40 20.74 0.10
CA SER A 8 -1.52 21.30 -0.93
C SER A 8 -2.27 22.06 -2.02
N PHE A 9 -1.60 23.00 -2.68
CA PHE A 9 -2.11 23.61 -3.92
C PHE A 9 -1.87 22.67 -5.12
N PRO A 10 -2.76 22.66 -6.14
CA PRO A 10 -3.95 23.50 -6.29
C PRO A 10 -5.19 23.01 -5.54
N ALA A 11 -5.16 21.85 -4.87
CA ALA A 11 -6.31 21.29 -4.16
C ALA A 11 -6.90 22.25 -3.10
N ALA A 12 -6.05 23.05 -2.45
CA ALA A 12 -6.46 24.04 -1.46
C ALA A 12 -7.19 25.28 -2.03
N LEU A 13 -7.29 25.44 -3.35
CA LEU A 13 -8.05 26.55 -3.94
C LEU A 13 -9.56 26.35 -3.71
N PRO A 14 -10.33 27.42 -3.40
CA PRO A 14 -11.79 27.31 -3.22
C PRO A 14 -12.53 26.72 -4.43
N THR A 15 -11.99 26.93 -5.63
CA THR A 15 -12.51 26.48 -6.92
C THR A 15 -12.18 25.02 -7.24
N VAL A 16 -11.39 24.34 -6.41
CA VAL A 16 -10.97 22.95 -6.60
C VAL A 16 -11.66 22.05 -5.56
N ILE A 17 -11.85 20.77 -5.92
CA ILE A 17 -12.31 19.74 -5.00
C ILE A 17 -11.07 19.06 -4.43
N ALA A 18 -10.73 19.34 -3.17
CA ALA A 18 -9.65 18.66 -2.49
C ALA A 18 -10.06 17.23 -2.11
N VAL A 19 -9.27 16.25 -2.55
CA VAL A 19 -9.53 14.82 -2.34
C VAL A 19 -8.47 14.24 -1.41
N GLY A 20 -8.92 13.58 -0.35
CA GLY A 20 -8.07 12.83 0.58
C GLY A 20 -8.15 11.32 0.32
N ALA A 21 -7.25 10.58 0.95
CA ALA A 21 -7.12 9.13 0.76
C ALA A 21 -7.54 8.35 2.01
N VAL A 22 -8.30 7.28 1.81
CA VAL A 22 -8.56 6.24 2.80
C VAL A 22 -8.08 4.87 2.32
N ASP A 23 -7.87 3.96 3.26
CA ASP A 23 -7.61 2.55 2.98
C ASP A 23 -8.90 1.72 2.79
N GLU A 24 -8.73 0.41 2.55
CA GLU A 24 -9.84 -0.54 2.37
C GLU A 24 -10.78 -0.65 3.58
N ASN A 25 -10.30 -0.26 4.77
CA ASN A 25 -11.08 -0.24 6.01
C ASN A 25 -11.70 1.14 6.28
N SER A 26 -11.69 2.04 5.28
CA SER A 26 -12.16 3.43 5.38
C SER A 26 -11.42 4.26 6.44
N LYS A 27 -10.21 3.86 6.84
CA LYS A 27 -9.37 4.66 7.73
C LYS A 27 -8.58 5.67 6.90
N LYS A 28 -8.43 6.90 7.41
CA LYS A 28 -7.59 7.92 6.79
C LYS A 28 -6.17 7.37 6.59
N ALA A 29 -5.64 7.48 5.37
CA ALA A 29 -4.26 7.15 5.10
C ALA A 29 -3.31 8.12 5.84
N ASP A 30 -2.27 7.59 6.50
CA ASP A 30 -1.38 8.41 7.33
C ASP A 30 -0.73 9.56 6.53
N PHE A 31 -0.37 9.31 5.28
CA PHE A 31 0.19 10.32 4.37
C PHE A 31 -0.82 11.37 3.87
N SER A 32 -2.13 11.11 3.98
CA SER A 32 -3.15 12.03 3.46
C SER A 32 -3.13 13.31 4.27
N GLN A 33 -2.94 14.44 3.59
CA GLN A 33 -3.11 15.77 4.20
C GLN A 33 -4.59 15.99 4.55
N TYR A 34 -4.82 16.80 5.56
CA TYR A 34 -6.16 17.13 6.06
C TYR A 34 -6.25 18.62 6.42
N GLY A 35 -7.45 19.09 6.77
CA GLY A 35 -7.69 20.48 7.14
C GLY A 35 -8.90 21.08 6.41
N PRO A 36 -9.20 22.37 6.62
CA PRO A 36 -10.49 22.96 6.25
C PRO A 36 -10.80 22.97 4.76
N GLN A 37 -9.80 22.85 3.89
CA GLN A 37 -10.00 22.79 2.44
C GLN A 37 -10.40 21.39 1.95
N LEU A 38 -10.15 20.33 2.75
CA LEU A 38 -10.45 18.95 2.37
C LEU A 38 -11.97 18.78 2.15
N ALA A 39 -12.37 18.38 0.95
CA ALA A 39 -13.78 18.31 0.58
C ALA A 39 -14.36 16.92 0.78
N ILE A 40 -13.62 15.87 0.40
CA ILE A 40 -14.10 14.48 0.37
C ILE A 40 -12.91 13.51 0.37
N VAL A 41 -13.16 12.24 0.71
CA VAL A 41 -12.15 11.18 0.60
C VAL A 41 -12.59 10.05 -0.33
N ALA A 42 -11.62 9.31 -0.86
CA ALA A 42 -11.82 8.14 -1.71
C ALA A 42 -10.68 7.12 -1.52
N PRO A 43 -10.81 5.89 -2.07
CA PRO A 43 -9.77 4.88 -1.97
C PRO A 43 -8.44 5.39 -2.52
N GLY A 44 -7.40 5.36 -1.69
CA GLY A 44 -6.07 5.86 -2.06
C GLY A 44 -4.92 5.06 -1.48
N VAL A 45 -5.17 3.89 -0.88
CA VAL A 45 -4.15 2.94 -0.42
C VAL A 45 -4.37 1.61 -1.14
N ALA A 46 -3.28 0.99 -1.60
CA ALA A 46 -3.27 -0.25 -2.35
C ALA A 46 -4.19 -0.24 -3.59
N VAL A 47 -4.28 0.89 -4.29
CA VAL A 47 -5.15 1.04 -5.47
C VAL A 47 -4.48 0.39 -6.68
N LEU A 48 -4.92 -0.82 -7.03
CA LEU A 48 -4.50 -1.51 -8.25
C LEU A 48 -5.04 -0.80 -9.49
N SER A 49 -4.14 -0.44 -10.41
CA SER A 49 -4.52 0.16 -11.69
C SER A 49 -3.51 -0.20 -12.78
N THR A 50 -3.84 0.16 -14.02
CA THR A 50 -2.97 -0.04 -15.18
C THR A 50 -1.72 0.84 -15.09
N VAL A 51 -0.60 0.30 -15.54
CA VAL A 51 0.68 1.00 -15.72
C VAL A 51 1.20 0.76 -17.13
N PRO A 52 2.25 1.47 -17.61
CA PRO A 52 2.86 1.16 -18.91
C PRO A 52 3.15 -0.34 -19.07
N VAL A 53 2.93 -0.86 -20.27
CA VAL A 53 3.01 -2.29 -20.56
C VAL A 53 4.35 -2.86 -20.07
N GLY A 54 4.27 -3.92 -19.26
CA GLY A 54 5.42 -4.61 -18.69
C GLY A 54 6.18 -3.85 -17.59
N SER A 55 5.72 -2.68 -17.15
CA SER A 55 6.32 -1.95 -16.02
C SER A 55 5.74 -2.33 -14.66
N GLY A 56 4.61 -3.03 -14.63
CA GLY A 56 3.95 -3.46 -13.42
C GLY A 56 4.61 -4.69 -12.81
N ARG A 57 4.57 -4.77 -11.48
CA ARG A 57 5.02 -5.95 -10.74
C ARG A 57 3.92 -6.40 -9.80
N GLU A 58 3.72 -7.70 -9.76
CA GLU A 58 2.92 -8.39 -8.75
C GLU A 58 3.81 -9.43 -8.09
N THR A 59 3.81 -9.46 -6.76
CA THR A 59 4.62 -10.41 -6.00
C THR A 59 3.69 -11.32 -5.24
N GLU A 60 3.81 -12.63 -5.47
CA GLU A 60 3.14 -13.65 -4.69
C GLU A 60 4.10 -14.19 -3.63
N VAL A 61 3.60 -14.27 -2.39
CA VAL A 61 4.28 -14.95 -1.29
C VAL A 61 3.43 -16.12 -0.82
N ALA A 62 4.06 -17.29 -0.70
CA ALA A 62 3.46 -18.43 -0.03
C ALA A 62 4.41 -18.97 1.03
N VAL A 63 3.85 -19.41 2.15
CA VAL A 63 4.61 -20.05 3.23
C VAL A 63 4.11 -21.47 3.43
N THR A 64 5.04 -22.40 3.57
CA THR A 64 4.75 -23.79 3.91
C THR A 64 5.28 -24.10 5.30
N ALA A 65 4.40 -24.56 6.19
CA ALA A 65 4.73 -25.03 7.52
C ALA A 65 3.89 -26.28 7.81
N ASP A 66 4.49 -27.30 8.42
CA ASP A 66 3.82 -28.56 8.78
C ASP A 66 3.05 -29.23 7.60
N GLY A 67 3.57 -29.09 6.37
CA GLY A 67 2.97 -29.63 5.14
C GLY A 67 1.76 -28.85 4.61
N GLN A 68 1.39 -27.73 5.24
CA GLN A 68 0.35 -26.83 4.76
C GLN A 68 0.96 -25.57 4.13
N THR A 69 0.48 -25.22 2.93
CA THR A 69 0.89 -24.00 2.23
C THR A 69 -0.20 -22.94 2.34
N LEU A 70 0.19 -21.76 2.81
CA LEU A 70 -0.67 -20.57 2.91
C LEU A 70 -0.15 -19.46 2.01
N LYS A 71 -1.00 -18.92 1.15
CA LYS A 71 -0.71 -17.69 0.39
C LYS A 71 -0.90 -16.46 1.29
N LEU A 72 0.03 -15.52 1.23
CA LEU A 72 0.01 -14.31 2.04
C LEU A 72 -0.31 -13.09 1.18
N LYS A 73 -1.14 -12.19 1.71
CA LYS A 73 -1.33 -10.86 1.14
C LYS A 73 0.02 -10.15 1.12
N SER A 74 0.48 -9.79 -0.07
CA SER A 74 1.84 -9.31 -0.32
C SER A 74 1.87 -8.18 -1.34
N ALA A 75 2.97 -7.43 -1.33
CA ALA A 75 3.28 -6.37 -2.27
C ALA A 75 4.71 -6.52 -2.81
N SER A 76 4.89 -6.10 -4.07
CA SER A 76 6.20 -5.97 -4.68
C SER A 76 6.98 -4.81 -4.07
N VAL A 77 8.30 -4.96 -3.95
CA VAL A 77 9.20 -3.88 -3.50
C VAL A 77 10.00 -3.35 -4.70
N GLN A 78 9.94 -2.04 -4.93
CA GLN A 78 10.68 -1.41 -6.03
C GLN A 78 12.19 -1.60 -5.84
N GLY A 79 12.88 -1.91 -6.94
CA GLY A 79 14.33 -2.17 -6.92
C GLY A 79 14.71 -3.56 -6.41
N ALA A 80 13.76 -4.45 -6.14
CA ALA A 80 14.04 -5.85 -5.84
C ALA A 80 14.33 -6.66 -7.10
N LYS A 81 15.11 -7.73 -6.97
CA LYS A 81 15.34 -8.70 -8.05
C LYS A 81 14.04 -9.38 -8.43
N GLU A 82 13.76 -9.43 -9.73
CA GLU A 82 12.63 -10.17 -10.28
C GLU A 82 12.86 -11.68 -10.22
N LEU A 83 11.86 -12.42 -9.72
CA LEU A 83 11.84 -13.87 -9.70
C LEU A 83 10.68 -14.37 -10.58
N GLY A 84 10.96 -14.67 -11.85
CA GLY A 84 9.96 -15.18 -12.79
C GLY A 84 9.55 -16.64 -12.56
N GLN A 85 10.09 -17.30 -11.54
CA GLN A 85 9.77 -18.67 -11.16
C GLN A 85 9.72 -18.79 -9.63
N VAL A 86 8.85 -19.68 -9.13
CA VAL A 86 8.77 -20.03 -7.71
C VAL A 86 10.09 -20.60 -7.25
N GLN A 87 10.65 -20.02 -6.19
CA GLN A 87 11.76 -20.60 -5.44
C GLN A 87 11.35 -20.71 -3.99
N ASN A 88 11.48 -21.90 -3.40
CA ASN A 88 11.23 -22.15 -1.98
C ASN A 88 12.55 -22.21 -1.23
N PHE A 89 12.65 -21.44 -0.15
CA PHE A 89 13.79 -21.46 0.74
C PHE A 89 13.34 -21.54 2.19
N ASP A 90 14.18 -22.10 3.05
CA ASP A 90 13.98 -22.00 4.49
C ASP A 90 13.94 -20.54 4.92
N LEU A 91 13.12 -20.23 5.92
CA LEU A 91 12.93 -18.89 6.45
C LEU A 91 13.58 -18.76 7.83
N ALA A 92 14.30 -17.66 8.06
CA ALA A 92 14.90 -17.34 9.36
C ALA A 92 14.46 -15.94 9.84
N VAL A 93 14.26 -15.76 11.14
CA VAL A 93 13.93 -14.44 11.72
C VAL A 93 15.20 -13.62 11.85
N ALA A 94 15.23 -12.43 11.25
CA ALA A 94 16.37 -11.51 11.31
C ALA A 94 15.95 -10.13 11.84
N GLY A 95 15.10 -10.11 12.88
CA GLY A 95 14.78 -8.91 13.66
C GLY A 95 14.40 -7.69 12.81
N LEU A 96 15.15 -6.60 12.96
CA LEU A 96 15.02 -5.37 12.20
C LEU A 96 15.98 -5.33 10.99
N GLY A 97 16.69 -6.40 10.68
CA GLY A 97 17.64 -6.47 9.58
C GLY A 97 18.87 -5.58 9.79
N LYS A 98 19.20 -5.27 11.04
CA LYS A 98 20.45 -4.58 11.40
C LYS A 98 21.62 -5.57 11.34
N PRO A 99 22.88 -5.12 11.23
CA PRO A 99 24.04 -6.02 11.18
C PRO A 99 24.09 -7.02 12.36
N GLU A 100 23.74 -6.58 13.56
CA GLU A 100 23.68 -7.40 14.76
C GLU A 100 22.64 -8.53 14.70
N ASP A 101 21.55 -8.34 13.93
CA ASP A 101 20.52 -9.36 13.72
C ASP A 101 21.03 -10.52 12.87
N PHE A 102 22.18 -10.38 12.21
CA PHE A 102 22.80 -11.45 11.41
C PHE A 102 24.04 -12.06 12.07
N ALA A 103 24.61 -11.42 13.10
CA ALA A 103 25.90 -11.78 13.67
C ALA A 103 25.96 -13.22 14.22
N SER A 104 24.84 -13.76 14.69
CA SER A 104 24.71 -15.11 15.25
C SER A 104 23.77 -16.03 14.46
N LEU A 105 23.33 -15.62 13.27
CA LEU A 105 22.33 -16.31 12.47
C LEU A 105 22.92 -16.81 11.14
N ASN A 106 22.89 -18.12 10.90
CA ASN A 106 23.24 -18.68 9.60
C ASN A 106 22.05 -18.60 8.63
N VAL A 107 22.08 -17.60 7.76
CA VAL A 107 21.07 -17.31 6.74
C VAL A 107 21.56 -17.54 5.32
N GLU A 108 22.75 -18.13 5.13
CA GLU A 108 23.29 -18.40 3.80
C GLU A 108 22.34 -19.31 3.02
N GLY A 109 21.87 -18.83 1.86
CA GLY A 109 20.91 -19.55 1.02
C GLY A 109 19.48 -19.62 1.59
N LYS A 110 19.13 -18.81 2.60
CA LYS A 110 17.79 -18.76 3.20
C LYS A 110 17.09 -17.46 2.88
N TYR A 111 15.77 -17.44 2.98
CA TYR A 111 15.04 -16.20 3.12
C TYR A 111 15.08 -15.71 4.56
N VAL A 112 15.01 -14.39 4.74
CA VAL A 112 14.96 -13.78 6.07
C VAL A 112 13.67 -12.98 6.27
N LEU A 113 13.00 -13.21 7.39
CA LEU A 113 11.84 -12.45 7.83
C LEU A 113 12.33 -11.24 8.63
N VAL A 114 12.02 -10.04 8.13
CA VAL A 114 12.53 -8.78 8.70
C VAL A 114 11.38 -7.81 8.95
N SER A 115 11.34 -7.22 10.14
CA SER A 115 10.35 -6.21 10.49
C SER A 115 10.71 -4.83 9.92
N ARG A 116 9.70 -4.09 9.45
CA ARG A 116 9.83 -2.66 9.11
C ARG A 116 10.14 -1.83 10.38
N GLY A 117 11.06 -0.88 10.26
CA GLY A 117 11.37 0.09 11.31
C GLY A 117 12.85 0.45 11.35
N GLU A 118 13.19 1.47 12.14
CA GLU A 118 14.53 1.99 12.47
C GLU A 118 15.47 2.35 11.30
N ILE A 119 15.84 1.39 10.46
CA ILE A 119 16.73 1.58 9.30
C ILE A 119 15.97 1.45 7.98
N ALA A 120 16.53 1.98 6.89
CA ALA A 120 15.88 1.96 5.58
C ALA A 120 15.82 0.56 4.98
N PHE A 121 14.82 0.28 4.13
CA PHE A 121 14.68 -1.03 3.45
C PHE A 121 15.92 -1.41 2.63
N GLY A 122 16.51 -0.45 1.92
CA GLY A 122 17.76 -0.67 1.17
C GLY A 122 18.94 -1.03 2.07
N GLU A 123 19.00 -0.51 3.30
CA GLU A 123 20.04 -0.85 4.27
C GLU A 123 19.84 -2.27 4.82
N LYS A 124 18.61 -2.62 5.20
CA LYS A 124 18.23 -3.99 5.57
C LYS A 124 18.60 -4.99 4.47
N ALA A 125 18.36 -4.62 3.21
CA ALA A 125 18.70 -5.45 2.07
C ALA A 125 20.20 -5.65 1.88
N LYS A 126 21.01 -4.61 2.08
CA LYS A 126 22.48 -4.71 2.06
C LYS A 126 23.00 -5.63 3.16
N ASN A 127 22.45 -5.55 4.37
CA ASN A 127 22.84 -6.40 5.49
C ASN A 127 22.51 -7.87 5.21
N ALA A 128 21.31 -8.16 4.71
CA ALA A 128 20.91 -9.51 4.32
C ALA A 128 21.77 -10.07 3.19
N MET A 129 22.13 -9.27 2.18
CA MET A 129 23.06 -9.66 1.11
C MET A 129 24.47 -9.95 1.65
N ALA A 130 24.97 -9.12 2.58
CA ALA A 130 26.27 -9.35 3.22
C ALA A 130 26.28 -10.66 4.04
N ALA A 131 25.15 -11.02 4.64
CA ALA A 131 24.93 -12.30 5.31
C ALA A 131 24.57 -13.46 4.34
N LYS A 132 24.59 -13.21 3.02
CA LYS A 132 24.29 -14.17 1.94
C LYS A 132 22.88 -14.78 1.98
N ALA A 133 21.90 -14.05 2.49
CA ALA A 133 20.50 -14.44 2.35
C ALA A 133 20.10 -14.50 0.87
N ALA A 134 19.28 -15.49 0.51
CA ALA A 134 18.74 -15.64 -0.84
C ALA A 134 17.63 -14.60 -1.16
N GLY A 135 17.03 -14.02 -0.13
CA GLY A 135 15.90 -13.10 -0.26
C GLY A 135 15.36 -12.63 1.09
N ILE A 136 14.44 -11.66 1.04
CA ILE A 136 13.88 -11.01 2.22
C ILE A 136 12.37 -10.98 2.13
N LEU A 137 11.73 -11.36 3.21
CA LEU A 137 10.32 -11.14 3.45
C LEU A 137 10.18 -10.02 4.49
N PHE A 138 9.91 -8.81 4.04
CA PHE A 138 9.57 -7.72 4.94
C PHE A 138 8.15 -7.89 5.45
N TYR A 139 7.91 -7.54 6.70
CA TYR A 139 6.56 -7.38 7.20
C TYR A 139 6.36 -6.00 7.81
N ASN A 140 5.18 -5.42 7.56
CA ASN A 140 4.86 -4.09 8.07
C ASN A 140 4.78 -4.10 9.60
N ASN A 141 5.06 -2.96 10.24
CA ASN A 141 4.95 -2.79 11.70
C ASN A 141 3.62 -2.14 12.13
N ALA A 142 2.71 -1.96 11.18
CA ALA A 142 1.34 -1.49 11.37
C ALA A 142 0.41 -2.26 10.42
N PRO A 143 -0.93 -2.24 10.65
CA PRO A 143 -1.88 -2.87 9.74
C PRO A 143 -1.78 -2.33 8.30
N GLY A 144 -2.10 -3.20 7.33
CA GLY A 144 -2.07 -2.88 5.90
C GLY A 144 -0.72 -3.11 5.23
N LEU A 145 -0.76 -3.19 3.90
CA LEU A 145 0.43 -3.18 3.06
C LEU A 145 0.92 -1.75 2.84
N ILE A 146 2.19 -1.60 2.47
CA ILE A 146 2.78 -0.33 2.07
C ILE A 146 3.53 -0.48 0.77
N HIS A 147 3.66 0.61 0.03
CA HIS A 147 4.67 0.73 -1.00
C HIS A 147 6.06 0.91 -0.39
N ALA A 148 7.06 0.19 -0.93
CA ALA A 148 8.44 0.25 -0.47
C ALA A 148 9.42 0.20 -1.65
N ALA A 149 10.56 0.87 -1.51
CA ALA A 149 11.66 0.85 -2.45
C ALA A 149 12.98 0.54 -1.74
N LEU A 150 13.84 -0.25 -2.39
CA LEU A 150 15.20 -0.54 -1.92
C LEU A 150 16.19 0.57 -2.28
N THR A 151 15.94 1.26 -3.40
CA THR A 151 16.82 2.27 -3.99
C THR A 151 16.03 3.54 -4.29
N GLN A 152 16.68 4.69 -4.23
CA GLN A 152 16.05 5.98 -4.54
C GLN A 152 16.12 6.32 -6.04
N ASP A 153 17.13 5.80 -6.73
CA ASP A 153 17.36 6.02 -8.17
C ASP A 153 16.62 5.01 -9.06
N GLY A 154 15.86 4.08 -8.46
CA GLY A 154 15.13 3.03 -9.16
C GLY A 154 16.01 1.89 -9.66
N SER A 155 17.31 1.87 -9.34
CA SER A 155 18.19 0.75 -9.67
C SER A 155 17.77 -0.53 -8.94
N THR A 156 18.10 -1.69 -9.52
CA THR A 156 17.74 -2.99 -8.93
C THR A 156 18.90 -3.52 -8.08
N MET A 157 18.59 -3.99 -6.86
CA MET A 157 19.49 -4.78 -6.04
C MET A 157 19.37 -6.28 -6.38
N PRO A 158 20.46 -7.05 -6.35
CA PRO A 158 20.46 -8.46 -6.75
C PRO A 158 19.88 -9.42 -5.69
N ILE A 159 18.86 -9.00 -4.95
CA ILE A 159 18.19 -9.79 -3.90
C ILE A 159 16.67 -9.76 -4.09
N ALA A 160 16.02 -10.90 -3.93
CA ALA A 160 14.57 -11.00 -4.01
C ALA A 160 13.94 -10.43 -2.74
N VAL A 161 12.91 -9.62 -2.88
CA VAL A 161 12.22 -8.99 -1.75
C VAL A 161 10.72 -8.95 -1.99
N ALA A 162 9.96 -9.29 -0.95
CA ALA A 162 8.52 -9.09 -0.87
C ALA A 162 8.15 -8.38 0.43
N LEU A 163 6.99 -7.72 0.47
CA LEU A 163 6.42 -7.15 1.68
C LEU A 163 5.08 -7.82 2.00
N ILE A 164 4.85 -8.20 3.25
CA ILE A 164 3.60 -8.78 3.76
C ILE A 164 3.01 -7.93 4.90
N GLU A 165 1.76 -8.20 5.25
CA GLU A 165 1.07 -7.53 6.36
C GLU A 165 1.68 -7.86 7.72
N GLN A 166 1.49 -6.93 8.68
CA GLN A 166 1.95 -7.08 10.06
C GLN A 166 1.50 -8.39 10.71
N GLY A 167 0.20 -8.72 10.62
CA GLY A 167 -0.37 -9.89 11.27
C GLY A 167 0.27 -11.19 10.76
N ALA A 168 0.46 -11.32 9.45
CA ALA A 168 1.13 -12.46 8.84
C ALA A 168 2.60 -12.55 9.31
N GLY A 169 3.32 -11.43 9.31
CA GLY A 169 4.72 -11.40 9.76
C GLY A 169 4.90 -11.81 11.22
N GLU A 170 4.06 -11.31 12.13
CA GLU A 170 4.14 -11.69 13.55
C GLU A 170 3.77 -13.17 13.79
N GLN A 171 2.80 -13.70 13.03
CA GLN A 171 2.48 -15.14 13.08
C GLN A 171 3.65 -16.01 12.60
N LEU A 172 4.29 -15.64 11.48
CA LEU A 172 5.46 -16.35 10.97
C LEU A 172 6.63 -16.31 11.94
N LYS A 173 6.90 -15.14 12.52
CA LYS A 173 7.93 -14.96 13.54
C LYS A 173 7.68 -15.88 14.74
N ALA A 174 6.45 -15.90 15.26
CA ALA A 174 6.09 -16.78 16.37
C ALA A 174 6.26 -18.27 16.03
N ALA A 175 5.84 -18.70 14.82
CA ALA A 175 6.01 -20.07 14.36
C ALA A 175 7.48 -20.50 14.26
N LEU A 176 8.33 -19.65 13.68
CA LEU A 176 9.77 -19.88 13.58
C LEU A 176 10.45 -19.95 14.94
N GLN A 177 10.08 -19.06 15.87
CA GLN A 177 10.58 -19.07 17.25
C GLN A 177 10.14 -20.31 18.04
N ALA A 178 8.98 -20.88 17.70
CA ALA A 178 8.51 -22.15 18.23
C ALA A 178 9.18 -23.39 17.58
N GLY A 179 10.17 -23.19 16.69
CA GLY A 179 10.91 -24.28 16.05
C GLY A 179 10.18 -24.95 14.88
N LYS A 180 9.09 -24.37 14.37
CA LYS A 180 8.41 -24.91 13.18
C LYS A 180 9.26 -24.65 11.94
N GLY A 181 9.70 -25.72 11.30
CA GLY A 181 10.34 -25.65 9.98
C GLY A 181 9.39 -24.95 9.01
N THR A 182 9.78 -23.75 8.59
CA THR A 182 8.94 -22.89 7.75
C THR A 182 9.74 -22.51 6.51
N GLN A 183 9.18 -22.82 5.35
CA GLN A 183 9.72 -22.41 4.06
C GLN A 183 8.86 -21.31 3.46
N ALA A 184 9.47 -20.39 2.74
CA ALA A 184 8.78 -19.35 2.02
C ALA A 184 9.17 -19.38 0.54
N SER A 185 8.19 -19.10 -0.32
CA SER A 185 8.42 -18.73 -1.71
C SER A 185 8.07 -17.28 -1.97
N ILE A 186 8.86 -16.68 -2.86
CA ILE A 186 8.62 -15.38 -3.44
C ILE A 186 8.64 -15.56 -4.96
N VAL A 187 7.59 -15.09 -5.64
CA VAL A 187 7.55 -14.95 -7.10
C VAL A 187 7.20 -13.52 -7.41
N THR A 188 7.91 -12.92 -8.36
CA THR A 188 7.58 -11.59 -8.88
C THR A 188 7.30 -11.71 -10.37
N LEU A 189 6.05 -11.49 -10.73
CA LEU A 189 5.57 -11.52 -12.11
C LEU A 189 5.57 -10.10 -12.68
N LYS A 190 5.94 -9.99 -13.97
CA LYS A 190 5.70 -8.77 -14.74
C LYS A 190 4.22 -8.72 -15.10
N THR A 191 3.64 -7.55 -14.97
CA THR A 191 2.23 -7.28 -15.23
C THR A 191 2.08 -5.93 -15.91
N ASP A 192 0.87 -5.66 -16.40
CA ASP A 192 0.45 -4.34 -16.88
C ASP A 192 -0.30 -3.55 -15.79
N TYR A 193 -0.22 -4.02 -14.54
CA TYR A 193 -0.95 -3.50 -13.39
C TYR A 193 -0.07 -3.40 -12.14
N THR A 194 -0.24 -2.36 -11.35
CA THR A 194 0.42 -2.23 -10.04
C THR A 194 -0.45 -1.45 -9.07
N ALA A 195 -0.37 -1.80 -7.79
CA ALA A 195 -1.01 -1.06 -6.71
C ALA A 195 -0.17 0.15 -6.29
N PHE A 196 -0.80 1.32 -6.23
CA PHE A 196 -0.19 2.55 -5.75
C PHE A 196 -0.96 3.18 -4.59
N ASP A 197 -0.22 3.97 -3.82
CA ASP A 197 -0.72 4.75 -2.68
C ASP A 197 -0.65 6.26 -3.00
N GLY A 198 -1.67 7.01 -2.61
CA GLY A 198 -1.64 8.46 -2.66
C GLY A 198 -3.02 9.11 -2.75
N THR A 199 -3.12 10.38 -2.36
CA THR A 199 -4.28 11.21 -2.73
C THR A 199 -4.40 11.35 -4.25
N SER A 200 -3.29 11.19 -4.99
CA SER A 200 -3.28 11.04 -6.44
C SER A 200 -4.08 9.83 -6.94
N MET A 201 -4.19 8.75 -6.16
CA MET A 201 -4.99 7.56 -6.49
C MET A 201 -6.45 7.71 -6.06
N ALA A 202 -6.70 8.46 -4.99
CA ALA A 202 -8.06 8.83 -4.57
C ALA A 202 -8.73 9.81 -5.56
N THR A 203 -7.97 10.75 -6.11
CA THR A 203 -8.46 11.78 -7.05
C THR A 203 -9.22 11.21 -8.26
N PRO A 204 -8.71 10.23 -9.03
CA PRO A 204 -9.42 9.69 -10.20
C PRO A 204 -10.73 8.97 -9.84
N HIS A 205 -10.85 8.39 -8.64
CA HIS A 205 -12.14 7.86 -8.18
C HIS A 205 -13.19 8.97 -8.08
N VAL A 206 -12.85 10.08 -7.42
CA VAL A 206 -13.76 11.23 -7.29
C VAL A 206 -14.04 11.87 -8.66
N ALA A 207 -13.03 12.03 -9.50
CA ALA A 207 -13.21 12.56 -10.86
C ALA A 207 -14.11 11.67 -11.72
N GLY A 208 -14.01 10.34 -11.59
CA GLY A 208 -14.90 9.38 -12.22
C GLY A 208 -16.35 9.56 -11.76
N VAL A 209 -16.58 9.72 -10.46
CA VAL A 209 -17.93 10.01 -9.92
C VAL A 209 -18.46 11.36 -10.41
N VAL A 210 -17.62 12.40 -10.50
CA VAL A 210 -17.99 13.68 -11.12
C VAL A 210 -18.45 13.48 -12.57
N ALA A 211 -17.74 12.66 -13.36
CA ALA A 211 -18.14 12.36 -14.73
C ALA A 211 -19.50 11.64 -14.78
N LEU A 212 -19.77 10.70 -13.86
CA LEU A 212 -21.07 10.04 -13.74
C LEU A 212 -22.20 11.04 -13.38
N ILE A 213 -21.96 11.95 -12.42
CA ILE A 213 -22.91 13.03 -12.08
C ILE A 213 -23.21 13.89 -13.32
N LYS A 214 -22.18 14.28 -14.08
CA LYS A 214 -22.34 15.10 -15.29
C LYS A 214 -23.01 14.34 -16.44
N ALA A 215 -22.82 13.03 -16.53
CA ALA A 215 -23.52 12.18 -17.49
C ALA A 215 -25.02 12.11 -17.16
N ALA A 216 -25.37 12.02 -15.88
CA ALA A 216 -26.76 12.04 -15.41
C ALA A 216 -27.41 13.42 -15.61
N ASN A 217 -26.68 14.51 -15.36
CA ASN A 217 -27.18 15.87 -15.56
C ASN A 217 -26.09 16.84 -16.03
N LYS A 218 -26.09 17.13 -17.33
CA LYS A 218 -25.10 18.00 -17.98
C LYS A 218 -25.25 19.48 -17.62
N ASN A 219 -26.38 19.90 -17.05
CA ASN A 219 -26.65 21.31 -16.73
C ASN A 219 -26.14 21.73 -15.35
N LEU A 220 -25.76 20.78 -14.48
CA LEU A 220 -25.21 21.09 -13.16
C LEU A 220 -23.93 21.95 -13.26
N LYS A 221 -23.90 23.04 -12.50
CA LYS A 221 -22.73 23.89 -12.31
C LYS A 221 -21.68 23.18 -11.45
N PRO A 222 -20.38 23.53 -11.57
CA PRO A 222 -19.34 22.92 -10.73
C PRO A 222 -19.61 22.99 -9.22
N SER A 223 -20.21 24.09 -8.74
CA SER A 223 -20.59 24.25 -7.33
C SER A 223 -21.68 23.27 -6.90
N GLU A 224 -22.65 23.00 -7.77
CA GLU A 224 -23.73 22.04 -7.50
C GLU A 224 -23.20 20.61 -7.49
N VAL A 225 -22.26 20.28 -8.38
CA VAL A 225 -21.57 18.98 -8.37
C VAL A 225 -20.78 18.79 -7.06
N LYS A 226 -20.02 19.79 -6.63
CA LYS A 226 -19.30 19.74 -5.35
C LYS A 226 -20.26 19.57 -4.17
N ALA A 227 -21.38 20.29 -4.16
CA ALA A 227 -22.40 20.16 -3.13
C ALA A 227 -23.04 18.77 -3.11
N ILE A 228 -23.35 18.17 -4.27
CA ILE A 228 -23.86 16.81 -4.37
C ILE A 228 -22.86 15.83 -3.75
N LEU A 229 -21.60 15.86 -4.20
CA LEU A 229 -20.56 14.98 -3.68
C LEU A 229 -20.46 15.04 -2.15
N GLN A 230 -20.44 16.25 -1.58
CA GLN A 230 -20.33 16.42 -0.13
C GLN A 230 -21.59 15.99 0.60
N LYS A 231 -22.78 16.29 0.07
CA LYS A 231 -24.06 15.93 0.69
C LYS A 231 -24.28 14.41 0.71
N THR A 232 -23.81 13.70 -0.30
CA THR A 232 -24.06 12.26 -0.47
C THR A 232 -22.92 11.37 0.01
N ALA A 233 -21.82 11.95 0.49
CA ALA A 233 -20.69 11.19 0.99
C ALA A 233 -21.08 10.31 2.19
N GLY A 234 -20.53 9.10 2.26
CA GLY A 234 -20.66 8.21 3.41
C GLY A 234 -19.86 8.75 4.58
N VAL A 235 -20.53 9.08 5.69
CA VAL A 235 -19.88 9.64 6.87
C VAL A 235 -18.89 8.65 7.48
N LEU A 236 -17.68 9.14 7.80
CA LEU A 236 -16.60 8.34 8.39
C LEU A 236 -16.09 8.97 9.68
N GLY A 237 -15.91 8.12 10.70
CA GLY A 237 -15.11 8.35 11.92
C GLY A 237 -15.36 9.66 12.69
N PRO A 238 -14.58 9.89 13.77
CA PRO A 238 -14.37 11.23 14.28
C PRO A 238 -13.65 12.08 13.21
N ASN A 239 -14.13 13.29 12.97
CA ASN A 239 -13.66 14.17 11.90
C ASN A 239 -13.29 15.56 12.45
N THR A 240 -12.72 15.60 13.66
CA THR A 240 -12.49 16.82 14.45
C THR A 240 -11.58 17.82 13.74
N ASN A 241 -10.58 17.35 12.99
CA ASN A 241 -9.66 18.21 12.24
C ASN A 241 -9.96 18.21 10.73
N ASN A 242 -11.14 17.74 10.33
CA ASN A 242 -11.52 17.53 8.93
C ASN A 242 -10.57 16.54 8.20
N GLU A 243 -10.33 15.39 8.83
CA GLU A 243 -9.56 14.24 8.32
C GLU A 243 -10.20 13.56 7.10
N TYR A 244 -11.53 13.61 7.00
CA TYR A 244 -12.33 12.89 6.02
C TYR A 244 -13.11 13.81 5.06
N GLY A 245 -13.02 15.14 5.22
CA GLY A 245 -13.88 16.05 4.48
C GLY A 245 -15.35 15.76 4.81
N ALA A 246 -16.20 15.67 3.80
CA ALA A 246 -17.58 15.21 3.96
C ALA A 246 -17.74 13.69 4.17
N GLY A 247 -16.69 12.89 3.94
CA GLY A 247 -16.72 11.43 4.03
C GLY A 247 -16.30 10.74 2.74
N LEU A 248 -16.58 9.43 2.66
CA LEU A 248 -16.27 8.58 1.51
C LEU A 248 -17.18 8.91 0.32
N VAL A 249 -16.59 9.11 -0.86
CA VAL A 249 -17.36 9.31 -2.09
C VAL A 249 -18.34 8.16 -2.33
N ASN A 250 -19.61 8.49 -2.60
CA ASN A 250 -20.66 7.52 -2.89
C ASN A 250 -21.25 7.80 -4.27
N ALA A 251 -20.92 6.96 -5.24
CA ALA A 251 -21.30 7.14 -6.63
C ALA A 251 -22.82 7.02 -6.83
N GLU A 252 -23.45 6.01 -6.23
CA GLU A 252 -24.88 5.75 -6.37
C GLU A 252 -25.70 6.91 -5.82
N ALA A 253 -25.44 7.31 -4.56
CA ALA A 253 -26.17 8.40 -3.93
C ALA A 253 -25.97 9.73 -4.68
N ALA A 254 -24.75 10.00 -5.16
CA ALA A 254 -24.45 11.21 -5.92
C ALA A 254 -25.19 11.25 -7.27
N VAL A 255 -25.23 10.13 -7.99
CA VAL A 255 -25.94 10.03 -9.28
C VAL A 255 -27.46 10.13 -9.08
N ASN A 256 -28.01 9.49 -8.04
CA ASN A 256 -29.43 9.63 -7.70
C ASN A 256 -29.81 11.08 -7.37
N ALA A 257 -29.00 11.77 -6.57
CA ALA A 257 -29.19 13.19 -6.27
C ALA A 257 -29.14 14.06 -7.55
N ALA A 258 -28.25 13.75 -8.49
CA ALA A 258 -28.16 14.47 -9.77
C ALA A 258 -29.39 14.27 -10.68
N LEU A 259 -30.06 13.12 -10.55
CA LEU A 259 -31.32 12.78 -11.22
C LEU A 259 -32.56 13.31 -10.48
N GLY A 260 -32.41 13.91 -9.30
CA GLY A 260 -33.52 14.36 -8.46
C GLY A 260 -34.32 13.22 -7.81
N LYS A 261 -33.67 12.08 -7.56
CA LYS A 261 -34.25 10.91 -6.88
C LYS A 261 -33.92 10.90 -5.39
#